data_AF-A0A8X6SII5-F1
#
_entry.id   AF-A0A8X6SII5-F1
#
_cell.length_a   1.000
_cell.length_b   1.000
_cell.length_c   1.000
_cell.angle_alpha   90.00
_cell.angle_beta   90.00
_cell.angle_gamma   90.00
#
_symmetry.space_group_name_H-M   'P 1'
#
loop_
_entity.id
_entity.type
_entity.pdbx_description
1 polymer ?
#
loop_
_entity_poly.entity_id
_entity_poly.type
_entity_poly.pdbx_seq_one_letter_code
_entity_poly.pdbx_strand_id
1 'polypeptide(L)'
;MIDYHVDKMLREGTIILIQSPYASPVVLYRKNNELPPDNPEAYRFAADYRNAITKYPRYPLPLIEDLITNIPHTNIMSSLDLWSGYCWL
;
A
#
# COMPACT_ATOMS: atom_id res chain seq x y z
N MET A 1 -5.69 12.30 -14.76
CA MET A 1 -5.81 11.93 -13.33
C MET A 1 -4.87 10.79 -12.97
N ILE A 2 -4.81 9.72 -13.78
CA ILE A 2 -3.82 8.65 -13.62
C ILE A 2 -2.39 9.20 -13.82
N ASP A 3 -2.14 9.95 -14.89
CA ASP A 3 -0.80 10.48 -15.21
C ASP A 3 -0.22 11.34 -14.08
N TYR A 4 -1.05 12.13 -13.40
CA TYR A 4 -0.62 12.90 -12.23
C TYR A 4 0.01 12.01 -11.14
N HIS A 5 -0.63 10.88 -10.81
CA HIS A 5 -0.11 9.94 -9.83
C HIS A 5 1.15 9.25 -10.34
N VAL A 6 1.20 8.88 -11.62
CA VAL A 6 2.37 8.27 -12.25
C VAL A 6 3.57 9.22 -12.21
N ASP A 7 3.41 10.47 -12.66
CA ASP A 7 4.45 11.49 -12.64
C ASP A 7 4.92 11.82 -11.23
N LYS A 8 4.02 11.82 -10.25
CA LYS A 8 4.38 11.98 -8.85
C LYS A 8 5.25 10.82 -8.36
N MET A 9 4.82 9.57 -8.60
CA MET A 9 5.56 8.38 -8.17
C MET A 9 6.91 8.23 -8.89
N LEU A 10 7.00 8.64 -10.17
CA LEU A 10 8.25 8.70 -10.92
C LEU A 10 9.22 9.73 -10.31
N ARG A 11 8.72 10.92 -9.95
CA ARG A 11 9.52 11.96 -9.28
C ARG A 11 9.99 11.54 -7.89
N GLU A 12 9.15 10.85 -7.14
CA GLU A 12 9.48 10.30 -5.82
C GLU A 12 10.43 9.09 -5.90
N GLY A 13 10.61 8.52 -7.10
CA GLY A 13 11.44 7.33 -7.33
C GLY A 13 10.79 6.01 -6.89
N THR A 14 9.51 6.04 -6.50
CA THR A 14 8.75 4.87 -6.05
C THR A 14 8.48 3.88 -7.20
N ILE A 15 8.41 4.37 -8.44
CA ILE A 15 8.22 3.53 -9.63
C ILE A 15 9.26 3.88 -10.70
N ILE A 16 9.51 2.94 -11.60
CA ILE A 16 10.37 3.11 -12.78
C ILE A 16 9.65 2.66 -14.04
N LEU A 17 10.06 3.21 -15.18
CA LEU A 17 9.56 2.79 -16.49
C LEU A 17 10.24 1.48 -16.90
N ILE A 18 9.45 0.47 -17.22
CA ILE A 18 9.91 -0.83 -17.71
C ILE A 18 9.03 -1.33 -18.86
N GLN A 19 9.58 -2.20 -19.69
CA GLN A 19 8.83 -2.94 -20.70
C GLN A 19 8.74 -4.40 -20.27
N SER A 20 7.53 -4.91 -20.06
CA SER A 20 7.27 -6.25 -19.52
C SER A 20 6.06 -6.88 -20.21
N PRO A 21 6.03 -8.21 -20.40
CA PRO A 21 4.84 -8.92 -20.85
C PRO A 21 3.75 -9.01 -19.76
N TYR A 22 4.05 -8.61 -18.52
CA TYR A 22 3.10 -8.61 -17.40
C TYR A 22 2.63 -7.19 -17.10
N ALA A 23 1.31 -7.01 -17.02
CA ALA A 23 0.69 -5.77 -16.59
C ALA A 23 -0.53 -6.09 -15.71
N SER A 24 -0.73 -5.27 -14.68
CA SER A 24 -1.93 -5.30 -13.84
C SER A 24 -2.75 -4.03 -14.08
N PRO A 25 -4.09 -4.11 -14.14
CA PRO A 25 -4.90 -2.92 -14.35
C PRO A 25 -4.81 -1.98 -13.15
N VAL A 26 -4.99 -0.68 -13.41
CA VAL A 26 -4.99 0.37 -12.39
C VAL A 26 -6.41 0.85 -12.15
N VAL A 27 -6.75 1.02 -10.89
CA VAL A 27 -8.05 1.54 -10.44
C VAL A 27 -7.81 2.82 -9.63
N LEU A 28 -8.60 3.84 -9.93
CA LEU A 28 -8.69 5.03 -9.10
C LEU A 28 -9.97 4.95 -8.27
N TYR A 29 -9.83 5.08 -6.96
CA TYR A 29 -10.97 5.14 -6.06
C TYR A 29 -10.95 6.44 -5.28
N ARG A 30 -12.15 6.99 -5.06
CA ARG A 30 -12.32 8.24 -4.37
C ARG A 30 -11.95 8.07 -2.89
N LYS A 31 -11.07 8.93 -2.38
CA LYS A 31 -10.81 9.02 -0.94
C LYS A 31 -11.92 9.82 -0.30
N ASN A 32 -12.30 9.45 0.93
CA ASN A 32 -13.14 10.27 1.80
C ASN A 32 -12.32 11.45 2.33
N ASN A 33 -12.01 12.39 1.44
CA ASN A 33 -11.42 13.68 1.77
C ASN A 33 -12.29 14.81 1.24
N GLU A 34 -12.11 15.99 1.81
CA GLU A 34 -12.86 17.21 1.48
C GLU A 34 -12.40 17.87 0.18
N LEU A 35 -11.47 17.25 -0.54
CA LEU A 35 -10.93 17.81 -1.78
C LEU A 35 -11.98 17.82 -2.90
N PRO A 36 -11.94 18.77 -3.84
CA PRO A 36 -12.87 18.77 -4.97
C PRO A 36 -12.78 17.50 -5.86
N PRO A 37 -13.85 17.08 -6.58
CA PRO A 37 -13.85 15.92 -7.48
C PRO A 37 -12.88 16.02 -8.67
N ASP A 38 -12.54 17.24 -9.06
CA ASP A 38 -11.58 17.61 -10.10
C ASP A 38 -10.13 17.59 -9.62
N ASN A 39 -9.90 17.56 -8.30
CA ASN A 39 -8.55 17.45 -7.75
C ASN A 39 -8.06 15.99 -7.83
N PRO A 40 -6.91 15.72 -8.50
CA PRO A 40 -6.38 14.37 -8.62
C PRO A 40 -5.98 13.75 -7.28
N GLU A 41 -5.55 14.54 -6.28
CA GLU A 41 -5.20 14.05 -4.93
C GLU A 41 -6.41 13.56 -4.12
N ALA A 42 -7.60 13.81 -4.65
CA ALA A 42 -8.84 13.35 -4.08
C ALA A 42 -9.10 11.85 -4.35
N TYR A 43 -8.26 11.22 -5.17
CA TYR A 43 -8.32 9.81 -5.50
C TYR A 43 -7.06 9.09 -5.05
N ARG A 44 -7.21 7.80 -4.75
CA ARG A 44 -6.09 6.89 -4.48
C ARG A 44 -5.85 6.02 -5.70
N PHE A 45 -4.60 5.91 -6.07
CA PHE A 45 -4.10 5.00 -7.09
C PHE A 45 -3.91 3.61 -6.49
N ALA A 46 -4.60 2.60 -7.02
CA ALA A 46 -4.40 1.20 -6.65
C ALA A 46 -4.20 0.34 -7.90
N ALA A 47 -3.11 -0.42 -7.91
CA ALA A 47 -2.92 -1.48 -8.88
C ALA A 47 -3.62 -2.75 -8.39
N ASP A 48 -4.37 -3.41 -9.28
CA ASP A 48 -5.06 -4.65 -8.96
C ASP A 48 -4.13 -5.85 -9.20
N TYR A 49 -3.42 -6.26 -8.15
CA TYR A 49 -2.47 -7.37 -8.19
C TYR A 49 -3.11 -8.77 -8.08
N ARG A 50 -4.44 -8.89 -8.17
CA ARG A 50 -5.13 -10.19 -8.14
C ARG A 50 -4.84 -10.96 -9.42
N ASN A 51 -3.78 -11.74 -9.42
CA ASN A 51 -3.38 -12.55 -10.56
C ASN A 51 -3.24 -14.03 -10.16
N ALA A 52 -3.50 -14.94 -11.10
CA ALA A 52 -3.47 -16.39 -10.86
C ALA A 52 -2.05 -16.98 -10.81
N ILE A 53 -1.02 -16.19 -11.11
CA ILE A 53 0.37 -16.65 -11.28
C ILE A 53 1.17 -16.46 -9.97
N THR A 54 0.89 -15.40 -9.22
CA THR A 54 1.60 -15.05 -7.99
C THR A 54 1.32 -16.08 -6.90
N LYS A 55 2.39 -16.74 -6.45
CA LYS A 55 2.36 -17.59 -5.26
C LYS A 55 2.35 -16.69 -4.02
N TYR A 56 1.25 -16.70 -3.28
CA TYR A 56 1.16 -15.95 -2.03
C TYR A 56 2.22 -16.44 -1.02
N PRO A 57 3.05 -15.53 -0.46
CA PRO A 57 3.95 -15.89 0.62
C PRO A 57 3.11 -16.30 1.82
N ARG A 58 3.15 -17.59 2.17
CA ARG A 58 2.54 -18.10 3.40
C ARG A 58 3.54 -17.97 4.53
N TYR A 59 3.66 -16.77 5.07
CA TYR A 59 4.23 -16.59 6.40
C TYR A 59 3.12 -16.90 7.42
N PRO A 60 3.37 -17.71 8.46
CA PRO A 60 2.40 -17.91 9.52
C PRO A 60 2.24 -16.60 10.28
N LEU A 61 1.20 -15.84 9.93
CA LEU A 61 0.80 -14.68 10.71
C LEU A 61 0.21 -15.20 12.03
N PRO A 62 0.81 -14.89 13.18
CA PRO A 62 0.28 -15.31 14.47
C PRO A 62 -1.09 -14.64 14.70
N LEU A 63 -1.93 -15.29 15.50
CA LEU A 63 -3.20 -14.69 15.89
C LEU A 63 -2.94 -13.46 16.77
N ILE A 64 -3.75 -12.42 16.61
CA ILE A 64 -3.63 -11.20 17.43
C ILE A 64 -3.75 -11.52 18.92
N GLU A 65 -4.61 -12.47 19.30
CA GLU A 65 -4.79 -12.90 20.69
C GLU A 65 -3.53 -13.55 21.27
N ASP A 66 -2.85 -14.39 20.48
CA ASP A 66 -1.56 -14.99 20.86
C ASP A 66 -0.50 -13.90 21.06
N LEU A 67 -0.46 -12.90 20.18
CA LEU A 67 0.46 -11.79 20.32
C LEU A 67 0.21 -11.04 21.63
N ILE A 68 -1.04 -10.70 21.95
CA ILE A 68 -1.41 -9.91 23.13
C ILE A 68 -1.14 -10.68 24.43
N THR A 69 -1.43 -11.99 24.45
CA THR A 69 -1.29 -12.83 25.65
C THR A 69 0.17 -13.10 25.99
N ASN A 70 1.04 -13.11 24.98
CA ASN A 70 2.49 -13.28 25.15
C ASN A 70 3.22 -11.97 25.50
N ILE A 71 2.54 -10.83 25.59
CA ILE A 71 3.15 -9.57 26.04
C ILE A 71 3.36 -9.67 27.56
N PRO A 72 4.61 -9.60 28.06
CA PRO A 72 4.86 -9.58 29.50
C PRO A 72 4.19 -8.37 30.15
N HIS A 73 3.86 -8.45 31.44
CA HIS A 73 3.32 -7.30 32.17
C HIS A 73 4.30 -6.12 32.09
N THR A 74 3.94 -5.10 31.31
CA THR A 74 4.70 -3.86 31.15
C THR A 74 3.84 -2.68 31.58
N ASN A 75 4.46 -1.68 32.20
CA ASN A 75 3.76 -0.46 32.61
C ASN A 75 3.66 0.59 31.48
N ILE A 76 4.36 0.37 30.36
CA ILE A 76 4.47 1.31 29.25
C ILE A 76 4.44 0.52 27.95
N MET A 77 3.54 0.90 27.05
CA MET A 77 3.46 0.38 25.70
C MET A 77 3.50 1.54 24.71
N SER A 78 4.28 1.40 23.64
CA SER A 78 4.30 2.33 22.52
C SER A 78 3.87 1.61 21.24
N SER A 79 3.26 2.37 20.34
CA SER A 79 2.85 1.89 19.02
C SER A 79 3.63 2.65 17.96
N LEU A 80 4.12 1.93 16.94
CA LEU A 80 4.81 2.50 15.79
C LEU A 80 4.06 2.10 14.52
N ASP A 81 3.62 3.10 13.76
CA ASP A 81 2.98 2.87 12.47
C ASP A 81 4.03 2.97 11.34
N LEU A 82 4.23 1.86 10.62
CA LEU A 82 5.15 1.78 9.48
C LEU A 82 4.41 2.06 8.17
N TRP A 83 3.81 3.24 8.09
CA TRP A 83 2.96 3.66 6.95
C TRP A 83 3.62 3.48 5.57
N SER A 84 4.91 3.75 5.46
CA SER A 84 5.67 3.68 4.20
C SER A 84 6.55 2.43 4.08
N GLY A 85 6.46 1.47 5.01
CA GLY A 85 7.35 0.30 5.06
C GLY A 85 7.37 -0.52 3.76
N TYR A 86 6.28 -0.50 2.99
CA TYR A 86 6.18 -1.18 1.70
C TYR A 86 6.92 -0.48 0.56
N CYS A 87 7.15 0.83 0.62
CA CYS A 87 7.68 1.60 -0.51
C CYS A 87 9.20 1.83 -0.45
N TRP A 88 9.83 1.53 0.69
CA TRP A 88 11.25 1.77 0.94
C TRP A 88 12.09 0.48 1.10
N LEU A 89 11.46 -0.69 0.96
CA LEU A 89 12.12 -2.01 0.90
C LEU A 89 12.42 -2.37 -0.56
#